data_AF-A0A2V7E2U0-F1
#
_entry.id   AF-A0A2V7E2U0-F1
#
_cell.length_a   1.000
_cell.length_b   1.000
_cell.length_c   1.000
_cell.angle_alpha   90.00
_cell.angle_beta   90.00
_cell.angle_gamma   90.00
#
_symmetry.space_group_name_H-M   'P 1'
#
loop_
_entity.id
_entity.type
_entity.pdbx_description
1 polymer ?
#
loop_
_entity_poly.entity_id
_entity_poly.type
_entity_poly.pdbx_seq_one_letter_code
_entity_poly.pdbx_strand_id
1 'polypeptide(L)' 'MHKDEIKGKFEKAKGAAKEKLGRVTNDPEMEGEGTADRAKGEIREGIGKPKEKIRDAADEMTE' A
#
# COMPACT_ATOMS: atom_id res chain seq x y z
N MET A 1 -19.52 5.09 -3.95
CA MET A 1 -18.04 5.01 -3.91
C MET A 1 -17.64 4.70 -2.48
N HIS A 2 -17.11 3.51 -2.23
CA HIS A 2 -16.86 2.99 -0.88
C HIS A 2 -15.70 3.78 -0.22
N LYS A 3 -15.95 4.39 0.95
CA LYS A 3 -14.98 5.19 1.71
C LYS A 3 -13.69 4.41 2.03
N ASP A 4 -13.80 3.09 2.18
CA ASP A 4 -12.69 2.19 2.52
C ASP A 4 -11.65 2.07 1.39
N GLU A 5 -12.08 2.06 0.14
CA GLU A 5 -11.18 1.96 -1.02
C GLU A 5 -10.36 3.24 -1.22
N ILE A 6 -10.97 4.39 -0.94
CA ILE A 6 -10.30 5.70 -0.97
C ILE A 6 -9.28 5.79 0.16
N LYS A 7 -9.63 5.29 1.36
CA LYS A 7 -8.74 5.30 2.52
C LYS A 7 -7.50 4.42 2.32
N GLY A 8 -7.67 3.23 1.74
CA GLY A 8 -6.55 2.34 1.39
C GLY A 8 -5.61 2.95 0.35
N LYS A 9 -6.14 3.57 -0.71
CA LYS A 9 -5.34 4.29 -1.71
C LYS A 9 -4.58 5.48 -1.10
N PHE A 10 -5.20 6.21 -0.18
CA PHE A 10 -4.56 7.31 0.53
C PHE A 10 -3.42 6.84 1.45
N GLU A 11 -3.63 5.77 2.22
CA GLU A 11 -2.59 5.16 3.07
C GLU A 11 -1.41 4.65 2.23
N LYS A 12 -1.66 4.01 1.08
CA LYS A 12 -0.61 3.60 0.13
C LYS A 12 0.19 4.78 -0.42
N ALA A 13 -0.48 5.86 -0.83
CA ALA A 13 0.17 7.05 -1.34
C ALA A 13 1.03 7.75 -0.27
N LYS A 14 0.53 7.83 0.97
CA LYS A 14 1.25 8.40 2.11
C LYS A 14 2.48 7.56 2.48
N GLY A 15 2.37 6.23 2.50
CA GLY A 15 3.50 5.33 2.75
C GLY A 15 4.58 5.46 1.68
N ALA A 16 4.20 5.50 0.39
CA ALA A 16 5.14 5.72 -0.71
C ALA A 16 5.84 7.09 -0.64
N ALA A 17 5.11 8.13 -0.21
CA ALA A 17 5.70 9.45 0.00
C ALA A 17 6.71 9.45 1.15
N LYS A 18 6.38 8.84 2.30
CA LYS A 18 7.29 8.70 3.46
C LYS A 18 8.55 7.90 3.11
N GLU A 19 8.41 6.78 2.41
CA GLU A 19 9.54 5.94 1.97
C GLU A 19 10.48 6.74 1.05
N LYS A 20 9.92 7.45 0.07
CA LYS A 20 10.70 8.23 -0.88
C LYS A 20 11.36 9.43 -0.22
N LEU A 21 10.65 10.12 0.68
CA LEU A 21 11.19 11.23 1.45
C LEU A 21 12.29 10.76 2.40
N GLY A 22 12.07 9.69 3.17
CA GLY A 22 13.06 9.11 4.07
C GLY A 22 14.34 8.72 3.34
N ARG A 23 14.23 8.11 2.16
CA ARG A 23 15.41 7.79 1.33
C ARG A 23 16.15 9.03 0.84
N VAL A 24 15.42 10.09 0.46
CA VAL A 24 16.01 11.37 0.02
C VAL A 24 16.67 12.12 1.18
N THR A 25 16.08 12.11 2.37
CA THR A 25 16.61 12.77 3.56
C THR A 25 17.59 11.91 4.34
N ASN A 26 17.87 10.68 3.90
CA ASN A 26 18.69 9.69 4.61
C ASN A 26 18.18 9.40 6.03
N ASP A 27 16.86 9.35 6.19
CA ASP A 27 16.15 9.15 7.45
C ASP A 27 15.59 7.71 7.52
N PRO A 28 16.23 6.81 8.30
CA PRO A 28 15.83 5.41 8.37
C PRO A 28 14.50 5.20 9.12
N GLU A 29 14.09 6.13 9.99
CA GLU A 29 12.79 6.08 10.65
C GLU A 29 11.66 6.33 9.65
N MET A 30 11.76 7.37 8.80
CA MET A 30 10.77 7.65 7.76
C MET A 30 10.69 6.53 6.71
N GLU A 31 11.81 5.92 6.33
CA GLU A 31 11.82 4.77 5.42
C GLU A 31 11.12 3.55 6.06
N GLY A 32 11.42 3.28 7.34
CA GLY A 32 10.80 2.21 8.11
C GLY A 32 9.29 2.40 8.31
N GLU A 33 8.87 3.62 8.67
CA GLU A 33 7.45 3.98 8.79
C GLU A 33 6.72 3.83 7.46
N GLY A 34 7.30 4.34 6.36
CA GLY A 34 6.71 4.23 5.02
C GLY A 34 6.51 2.78 4.57
N THR A 35 7.51 1.93 4.83
CA THR A 35 7.45 0.49 4.53
C THR A 35 6.39 -0.22 5.38
N ALA A 36 6.33 0.08 6.68
CA ALA A 36 5.36 -0.51 7.60
C ALA A 36 3.91 -0.09 7.28
N ASP A 37 3.68 1.18 6.95
CA ASP A 37 2.37 1.69 6.53
C ASP A 37 1.92 1.04 5.20
N ARG A 38 2.83 0.90 4.23
CA ARG A 38 2.56 0.21 2.96
C ARG A 38 2.17 -1.25 3.21
N ALA A 39 2.96 -1.98 4.00
CA ALA A 39 2.68 -3.36 4.36
C ALA A 39 1.36 -3.52 5.12
N LYS A 40 1.06 -2.65 6.08
CA LYS A 40 -0.24 -2.63 6.77
C LYS A 40 -1.41 -2.37 5.83
N GLY A 41 -1.24 -1.44 4.89
CA GLY A 41 -2.24 -1.14 3.86
C GLY A 41 -2.50 -2.34 2.95
N GLU A 42 -1.43 -3.01 2.50
CA GLU A 42 -1.51 -4.22 1.69
C GLU A 42 -2.17 -5.37 2.45
N ILE A 43 -1.84 -5.55 3.72
CA ILE A 43 -2.45 -6.58 4.58
C ILE A 43 -3.93 -6.28 4.83
N ARG A 44 -4.31 -5.01 5.07
CA ARG A 44 -5.72 -4.60 5.18
C ARG A 44 -6.49 -4.83 3.89
N GLU A 45 -5.89 -4.52 2.74
CA GLU A 45 -6.48 -4.83 1.44
C GLU A 45 -6.59 -6.36 1.22
N GLY A 46 -5.57 -7.12 1.60
CA GLY A 46 -5.48 -8.56 1.36
C GLY A 46 -6.38 -9.41 2.27
N ILE A 47 -6.54 -9.04 3.54
CA ILE A 47 -7.45 -9.72 4.46
C ILE A 47 -8.93 -9.41 4.11
N GLY A 48 -9.19 -8.28 3.45
CA GLY A 48 -10.53 -7.88 3.02
C GLY A 48 -10.92 -8.28 1.59
N LYS A 49 -9.98 -8.78 0.77
CA LYS A 49 -10.26 -9.15 -0.62
C LYS A 49 -10.61 -10.65 -0.68
N PRO A 50 -11.84 -11.04 -1.09
CA PRO A 50 -12.14 -12.44 -1.38
C PRO A 50 -11.15 -12.93 -2.43
N LYS A 51 -10.70 -14.19 -2.30
CA LYS A 51 -9.65 -14.82 -3.14
C LYS A 51 -9.81 -14.56 -4.65
N GLU A 52 -11.03 -14.31 -5.11
CA GLU A 52 -11.36 -13.93 -6.48
C GLU A 52 -10.68 -12.63 -6.96
N LYS A 53 -10.66 -11.56 -6.15
CA LYS A 53 -10.03 -10.28 -6.55
C LYS A 53 -8.50 -10.33 -6.63
N ILE A 54 -7.87 -11.26 -5.91
CA ILE A 54 -6.42 -11.47 -5.99
C ILE A 54 -6.06 -12.14 -7.31
N ARG A 55 -6.92 -13.04 -7.80
CA ARG A 55 -6.72 -13.72 -9.08
C ARG A 55 -6.88 -12.74 -10.26
N ASP A 56 -7.91 -11.89 -10.24
CA ASP A 56 -8.09 -10.83 -11.25
C ASP A 56 -6.91 -9.84 -11.29
N ALA A 57 -6.39 -9.42 -10.13
CA ALA A 57 -5.25 -8.51 -10.08
C ALA A 57 -3.93 -9.15 -10.57
N ALA A 58 -3.75 -10.46 -10.39
CA ALA A 58 -2.59 -11.19 -10.91
C ALA A 58 -2.68 -11.41 -12.43
N ASP A 59 -3.89 -11.60 -12.95
CA ASP A 59 -4.18 -11.73 -14.39
C ASP A 59 -3.94 -10.39 -15.10
N GLU A 60 -4.43 -9.27 -14.55
CA GLU A 60 -4.24 -7.92 -15.12
C GLU A 60 -2.78 -7.45 -15.11
N MET A 61 -1.92 -7.99 -14.24
CA MET A 61 -0.48 -7.73 -14.23
C MET A 61 0.32 -8.61 -15.21
N THR A 62 -0.30 -9.67 -15.76
CA THR A 62 0.35 -10.65 -16.64
C THR A 62 0.04 -10.41 -18.12
N GLU A 63 -1.01 -9.65 -18.45
CA GLU A 63 -1.37 -9.27 -19.85
C GLU A 63 -0.67 -7.98 -20.33
#